data_AF-A0A7X2MPF0-F1
#
_entry.id   AF-A0A7X2MPF0-F1
#
_cell.length_a   1.000
_cell.length_b   1.000
_cell.length_c   1.000
_cell.angle_alpha   90.00
_cell.angle_beta   90.00
_cell.angle_gamma   90.00
#
_symmetry.space_group_name_H-M   'P 1'
#
loop_
_entity.id
_entity.type
_entity.pdbx_description
1 polymer ?
#
loop_
_entity_poly.entity_id
_entity_poly.type
_entity_poly.pdbx_seq_one_letter_code
_entity_poly.pdbx_strand_id
1 'polypeptide(L)'
;MIVNRYFASIVFVPVLMVLSCIARAESSTESTVPALNEGDFSVLLNDYAFTPGDTWSNESFVRAGKALSSVLAGEVAINNQQYNYFQHSYDGFELFSAAAVGDASHTVLAEILLENANVPTSRNIK
;
A
#
# COMPACT_ATOMS: atom_id res chain seq x y z
N MET A 1 -8.39 31.10 70.27
CA MET A 1 -9.41 31.07 69.19
C MET A 1 -8.75 30.49 67.95
N ILE A 2 -9.01 29.20 67.69
CA ILE A 2 -8.48 28.42 66.58
C ILE A 2 -9.40 28.68 65.38
N VAL A 3 -8.99 29.58 64.50
CA VAL A 3 -9.62 29.77 63.19
C VAL A 3 -8.49 30.08 62.21
N ASN A 4 -8.56 29.56 60.99
CA ASN A 4 -7.62 29.79 59.88
C ASN A 4 -6.33 28.94 59.80
N ARG A 5 -6.44 27.61 59.84
CA ARG A 5 -5.42 26.77 59.17
C ARG A 5 -5.96 25.61 58.31
N TYR A 6 -7.28 25.47 58.21
CA TYR A 6 -7.93 24.39 57.44
C TYR A 6 -8.57 24.87 56.12
N PHE A 7 -8.85 26.17 55.95
CA PHE A 7 -9.47 26.69 54.74
C PHE A 7 -8.55 26.75 53.52
N ALA A 8 -7.24 26.88 53.73
CA ALA A 8 -6.28 26.94 52.61
C ALA A 8 -6.02 25.57 51.96
N SER A 9 -6.28 24.47 52.66
CA SER A 9 -6.00 23.10 52.17
C SER A 9 -7.15 22.53 51.33
N ILE A 10 -8.39 22.93 51.62
CA ILE A 10 -9.60 22.39 50.97
C ILE A 10 -9.76 22.89 49.52
N VAL A 11 -9.17 24.03 49.17
CA VAL A 11 -9.26 24.61 47.82
C VAL A 11 -8.08 24.19 46.92
N PHE A 12 -6.93 23.82 47.49
CA PHE A 12 -5.73 23.55 46.71
C PHE A 12 -5.71 22.15 46.05
N VAL A 13 -6.29 21.16 46.72
CA VAL A 13 -6.39 19.77 46.21
C VAL A 13 -7.33 19.62 45.00
N PRO A 14 -8.54 20.22 44.95
CA PRO A 14 -9.40 20.10 43.77
C PRO A 14 -8.86 20.86 42.56
N VAL A 15 -8.16 21.99 42.77
CA VAL A 15 -7.57 22.78 41.68
C VAL A 15 -6.43 22.02 40.97
N LEU A 16 -5.61 21.27 41.73
CA LEU A 16 -4.57 20.43 41.12
C LEU A 16 -5.16 19.24 40.33
N MET A 17 -6.23 18.61 40.83
CA MET A 17 -6.90 17.52 40.10
C MET A 17 -7.50 18.00 38.77
N VAL A 18 -8.12 19.18 38.74
CA VAL A 18 -8.68 19.74 37.50
C VAL A 18 -7.58 20.06 36.48
N LEU A 19 -6.40 20.55 36.91
CA LEU A 19 -5.27 20.77 35.99
C LEU A 19 -4.74 19.46 35.38
N SER A 20 -4.70 18.36 36.13
CA SER A 20 -4.28 17.06 35.59
C SER A 20 -5.27 16.45 34.58
N CYS A 21 -6.54 16.86 34.61
CA CYS A 21 -7.54 16.44 33.62
C CYS A 21 -7.39 17.20 32.29
N ILE A 22 -6.93 18.46 32.30
CA ILE A 22 -6.78 19.26 31.07
C ILE A 22 -5.49 18.90 30.32
N ALA A 23 -4.45 18.43 31.02
CA ALA A 23 -3.20 17.98 30.40
C ALA A 23 -3.29 16.61 29.68
N ARG A 24 -4.37 15.84 29.90
CA ARG A 24 -4.67 14.58 29.20
C ARG A 24 -5.76 14.70 28.14
N ALA A 25 -6.05 15.91 27.67
CA ALA A 25 -6.46 16.07 26.28
C ALA A 25 -5.22 15.78 25.40
N GLU A 26 -4.80 14.51 25.44
CA GLU A 26 -3.83 13.92 24.56
C GLU A 26 -4.30 14.29 23.15
N SER A 27 -3.44 15.09 22.50
CA SER A 27 -3.46 15.39 21.08
C SER A 27 -3.58 14.10 20.30
N SER A 28 -4.79 13.61 20.19
CA SER A 28 -5.24 12.71 19.13
C SER A 28 -5.43 13.59 17.90
N THR A 29 -4.32 14.17 17.44
CA THR A 29 -4.14 14.38 16.02
C THR A 29 -4.17 12.98 15.44
N GLU A 30 -5.37 12.52 15.07
CA GLU A 30 -5.52 11.49 14.07
C GLU A 30 -4.57 11.90 12.95
N SER A 31 -3.48 11.14 12.79
CA SER A 31 -2.64 11.27 11.62
C SER A 31 -3.55 10.90 10.46
N THR A 32 -4.13 11.92 9.82
CA THR A 32 -4.98 11.75 8.65
C THR A 32 -4.08 11.22 7.55
N VAL A 33 -3.95 9.90 7.48
CA VAL A 33 -3.31 9.23 6.36
C VAL A 33 -4.12 9.66 5.15
N PRO A 34 -3.50 10.37 4.18
CA PRO A 34 -4.22 10.80 2.98
C PRO A 34 -4.86 9.59 2.32
N ALA A 35 -6.12 9.76 1.88
CA ALA A 35 -6.84 8.72 1.15
C ALA A 35 -5.96 8.16 0.01
N LEU A 36 -6.04 6.86 -0.21
CA LEU A 36 -5.34 6.22 -1.32
C LEU A 36 -5.91 6.75 -2.64
N ASN A 37 -5.03 7.06 -3.58
CA ASN A 37 -5.38 7.39 -4.96
C ASN A 37 -4.88 6.28 -5.90
N GLU A 38 -5.35 6.26 -7.15
CA GLU A 38 -4.98 5.22 -8.12
C GLU A 38 -3.48 5.12 -8.35
N GLY A 39 -2.77 6.26 -8.38
CA GLY A 39 -1.32 6.31 -8.51
C GLY A 39 -0.56 5.75 -7.31
N ASP A 40 -1.21 5.54 -6.17
CA ASP A 40 -0.61 4.88 -5.01
C ASP A 40 -0.31 3.39 -5.25
N PHE A 41 -0.90 2.80 -6.29
CA PHE A 41 -0.75 1.38 -6.66
C PHE A 41 0.11 1.16 -7.91
N SER A 42 0.70 2.23 -8.46
CA SER A 42 1.57 2.14 -9.61
C SER A 42 3.04 2.01 -9.21
N VAL A 43 3.81 1.29 -10.03
CA VAL A 43 5.26 1.14 -9.89
C VAL A 43 5.93 1.71 -11.14
N LEU A 44 6.95 2.56 -10.93
CA LEU A 44 7.73 3.11 -12.03
C LEU A 44 8.85 2.14 -12.44
N LEU A 45 8.72 1.51 -13.61
CA LEU A 45 9.70 0.58 -14.19
C LEU A 45 10.10 1.10 -15.57
N ASN A 46 11.40 1.30 -15.80
CA ASN A 46 11.96 1.86 -17.05
C ASN A 46 11.18 3.09 -17.58
N ASP A 47 11.02 4.10 -16.72
CA ASP A 47 10.34 5.36 -17.04
C ASP A 47 8.85 5.21 -17.42
N TYR A 48 8.23 4.07 -17.11
CA TYR A 48 6.81 3.84 -17.30
C TYR A 48 6.12 3.38 -16.03
N ALA A 49 4.97 3.98 -15.73
CA ALA A 49 4.16 3.61 -14.58
C ALA A 49 3.28 2.40 -14.93
N PHE A 50 3.55 1.26 -14.32
CA PHE A 50 2.71 0.06 -14.42
C PHE A 50 1.75 0.00 -13.25
N THR A 51 0.47 -0.24 -13.56
CA THR A 51 -0.60 -0.35 -12.56
C THR A 51 -1.31 -1.70 -12.73
N PRO A 52 -1.59 -2.44 -11.64
CA PRO A 52 -2.45 -3.61 -11.72
C PRO A 52 -3.77 -3.28 -12.42
N GLY A 53 -4.19 -4.14 -13.35
CA GLY A 53 -5.32 -3.93 -14.26
C GLY A 53 -4.93 -3.39 -15.64
N ASP A 54 -3.71 -2.88 -15.83
CA ASP A 54 -3.23 -2.44 -17.14
C ASP A 54 -3.25 -3.59 -18.15
N THR A 55 -3.44 -3.25 -19.42
CA THR A 55 -3.29 -4.20 -20.52
C THR A 55 -1.86 -4.72 -20.57
N TRP A 56 -1.71 -6.04 -20.50
CA TRP A 56 -0.43 -6.71 -20.65
C TRP A 56 -0.27 -7.20 -22.08
N SER A 57 0.65 -6.57 -22.81
CA SER A 57 0.93 -6.87 -24.22
C SER A 57 2.43 -7.09 -24.43
N ASN A 58 2.81 -7.51 -25.64
CA ASN A 58 4.24 -7.58 -26.01
C ASN A 58 4.95 -6.23 -25.88
N GLU A 59 4.26 -5.12 -26.10
CA GLU A 59 4.85 -3.78 -25.92
C GLU A 59 5.12 -3.49 -24.43
N SER A 60 4.16 -3.77 -23.56
CA SER A 60 4.31 -3.64 -22.11
C SER A 60 5.41 -4.56 -21.57
N PHE A 61 5.46 -5.79 -22.07
CA PHE A 61 6.49 -6.79 -21.72
C PHE A 61 7.90 -6.31 -22.05
N VAL A 62 8.11 -5.74 -23.24
CA VAL A 62 9.40 -5.17 -23.66
C VAL A 62 9.71 -3.87 -22.91
N ARG A 63 8.69 -3.04 -22.64
CA ARG A 63 8.86 -1.78 -21.89
C ARG A 63 9.32 -2.03 -20.46
N ALA A 64 8.80 -3.07 -19.81
CA ALA A 64 9.24 -3.49 -18.48
C ALA A 64 10.73 -3.90 -18.43
N GLY A 65 11.36 -4.14 -19.60
CA GLY A 65 12.80 -4.27 -19.74
C GLY A 65 13.21 -5.62 -20.32
N LYS A 66 14.46 -6.03 -20.03
CA LYS A 66 14.95 -7.34 -20.46
C LYS A 66 14.47 -8.42 -19.48
N ALA A 67 13.45 -9.16 -19.87
CA ALA A 67 12.97 -10.30 -19.10
C ALA A 67 14.06 -11.39 -18.97
N LEU A 68 14.15 -11.96 -17.77
CA LEU A 68 14.99 -13.13 -17.47
C LEU A 68 14.25 -14.42 -17.82
N SER A 69 12.94 -14.46 -17.56
CA SER A 69 12.05 -15.58 -17.88
C SER A 69 10.59 -15.11 -17.98
N SER A 70 9.76 -15.93 -18.63
CA SER A 70 8.30 -15.80 -18.65
C SER A 70 7.70 -17.20 -18.68
N VAL A 71 6.95 -17.57 -17.65
CA VAL A 71 6.44 -18.94 -17.46
C VAL A 71 4.98 -18.94 -17.05
N LEU A 72 4.28 -20.05 -17.33
CA LEU A 72 2.96 -20.32 -16.77
C LEU A 72 3.13 -20.64 -15.27
N ALA A 73 2.63 -19.76 -14.41
CA ALA A 73 2.71 -19.85 -12.96
C ALA A 73 1.51 -20.60 -12.35
N GLY A 74 0.38 -20.64 -13.05
CA GLY A 74 -0.79 -21.37 -12.60
C GLY A 74 -1.99 -21.24 -13.52
N GLU A 75 -3.02 -22.02 -13.24
CA GLU A 75 -4.29 -22.02 -13.94
C GLU A 75 -5.42 -21.95 -12.92
N VAL A 76 -6.42 -21.10 -13.14
CA VAL A 76 -7.57 -20.97 -12.23
C VAL A 76 -8.88 -20.83 -13.01
N ALA A 77 -9.94 -21.44 -12.47
CA ALA A 77 -11.29 -21.28 -12.99
C ALA A 77 -12.06 -20.25 -12.13
N ILE A 78 -12.54 -19.17 -12.74
CA ILE A 78 -13.44 -18.20 -12.11
C ILE A 78 -14.71 -18.11 -12.96
N ASN A 79 -15.88 -18.32 -12.36
CA ASN A 79 -17.17 -18.22 -13.04
C ASN A 79 -17.23 -19.02 -14.36
N ASN A 80 -16.73 -20.27 -14.33
CA ASN A 80 -16.62 -21.16 -15.49
C ASN A 80 -15.68 -20.70 -16.63
N GLN A 81 -14.95 -19.60 -16.44
CA GLN A 81 -13.86 -19.17 -17.33
C GLN A 81 -12.52 -19.63 -16.76
N GLN A 82 -11.70 -20.29 -17.58
CA GLN A 82 -10.33 -20.64 -17.22
C GLN A 82 -9.38 -19.49 -17.52
N TYR A 83 -8.43 -19.25 -16.62
CA TYR A 83 -7.40 -18.23 -16.74
C TYR A 83 -6.01 -18.85 -16.52
N ASN A 84 -5.08 -18.47 -17.38
CA ASN A 84 -3.67 -18.76 -17.25
C ASN A 84 -2.98 -17.57 -16.57
N TYR A 85 -2.28 -17.83 -15.48
CA TYR A 85 -1.44 -16.88 -14.78
C TYR A 85 0.00 -17.07 -15.23
N PHE A 86 0.63 -15.99 -15.61
CA PHE A 86 2.01 -15.97 -16.06
C PHE A 86 2.85 -15.15 -15.09
N GLN A 87 4.05 -15.63 -14.80
CA GLN A 87 5.07 -14.92 -14.05
C GLN A 87 6.17 -14.51 -15.02
N HIS A 88 6.50 -13.22 -15.00
CA HIS A 88 7.54 -12.58 -15.80
C HIS A 88 8.62 -12.08 -14.85
N SER A 89 9.77 -12.75 -14.81
CA SER A 89 10.87 -12.39 -13.91
C SER A 89 11.83 -11.42 -14.61
N TYR A 90 12.19 -10.36 -13.91
CA TYR A 90 13.16 -9.34 -14.32
C TYR A 90 14.23 -9.19 -13.24
N ASP A 91 15.28 -8.40 -13.51
CA ASP A 91 16.30 -8.12 -12.51
C ASP A 91 15.71 -7.22 -11.39
N GLY A 92 15.43 -7.80 -10.23
CA GLY A 92 14.99 -7.10 -9.02
C GLY A 92 13.48 -6.95 -8.83
N PHE A 93 12.64 -7.48 -9.73
CA PHE A 93 11.18 -7.51 -9.60
C PHE A 93 10.54 -8.59 -10.47
N GLU A 94 9.30 -8.92 -10.15
CA GLU A 94 8.45 -9.83 -10.92
C GLU A 94 7.13 -9.16 -11.28
N LEU A 95 6.62 -9.47 -12.47
CA LEU A 95 5.30 -9.05 -12.93
C LEU A 95 4.46 -10.29 -13.17
N PHE A 96 3.21 -10.25 -12.73
CA PHE A 96 2.26 -11.33 -12.95
C PHE A 96 1.15 -10.85 -13.86
N SER A 97 0.80 -11.64 -14.87
CA SER A 97 -0.31 -11.33 -15.77
C SER A 97 -1.29 -12.48 -15.85
N ALA A 98 -2.56 -12.19 -16.09
CA ALA A 98 -3.60 -13.20 -16.29
C ALA A 98 -4.24 -13.06 -17.67
N ALA A 99 -4.46 -14.17 -18.37
CA ALA A 99 -5.20 -14.22 -19.63
C ALA A 99 -6.27 -15.32 -19.58
N ALA A 100 -7.46 -15.05 -20.11
CA ALA A 100 -8.44 -16.11 -20.30
C ALA A 100 -7.90 -17.13 -21.32
N VAL A 101 -8.13 -18.42 -21.07
CA VAL A 101 -7.69 -19.48 -21.98
C VAL A 101 -8.35 -19.28 -23.34
N GLY A 102 -7.53 -19.17 -24.39
CA GLY A 102 -7.98 -18.90 -25.76
C GLY A 102 -8.10 -17.42 -26.12
N ASP A 103 -7.86 -16.50 -25.19
CA ASP A 103 -7.95 -15.05 -25.41
C ASP A 103 -6.72 -14.31 -24.87
N ALA A 104 -5.63 -14.40 -25.64
CA ALA A 104 -4.39 -13.67 -25.34
C ALA A 104 -4.54 -12.15 -25.50
N SER A 105 -5.61 -11.67 -26.15
CA SER A 105 -5.81 -10.24 -26.43
C SER A 105 -6.32 -9.45 -25.22
N HIS A 106 -6.81 -10.17 -24.20
CA HIS A 106 -7.36 -9.57 -22.97
C HIS A 106 -6.49 -9.90 -21.75
N THR A 107 -5.18 -10.01 -21.96
CA THR A 107 -4.24 -10.22 -20.86
C THR A 107 -4.12 -8.95 -20.01
N VAL A 108 -4.20 -9.10 -18.70
CA VAL A 108 -4.13 -8.01 -17.73
C VAL A 108 -2.96 -8.21 -16.78
N LEU A 109 -2.31 -7.12 -16.38
CA LEU A 109 -1.33 -7.15 -15.30
C LEU A 109 -2.08 -7.37 -13.98
N ALA A 110 -1.79 -8.46 -13.29
CA ALA A 110 -2.48 -8.87 -12.06
C ALA A 110 -1.74 -8.40 -10.81
N GLU A 111 -0.41 -8.47 -10.80
CA GLU A 111 0.40 -8.18 -9.62
C GLU A 111 1.81 -7.73 -10.02
N ILE A 112 2.42 -6.92 -9.15
CA ILE A 112 3.81 -6.47 -9.25
C ILE A 112 4.49 -6.79 -7.92
N LEU A 113 5.50 -7.65 -7.95
CA LEU A 113 6.29 -8.01 -6.79
C LEU A 113 7.66 -7.34 -6.88
N LEU A 114 8.04 -6.60 -5.84
CA LEU A 114 9.34 -5.93 -5.78
C LEU A 114 10.26 -6.76 -4.89
N GLU A 115 11.36 -7.25 -5.45
CA GLU A 115 12.34 -8.05 -4.71
C GLU A 115 13.48 -7.19 -4.15
N ASN A 116 13.57 -5.94 -4.61
CA ASN A 116 14.59 -4.98 -4.20
C ASN A 116 13.98 -3.61 -3.86
N ALA A 117 14.35 -3.08 -2.68
CA ALA A 117 13.87 -1.79 -2.14
C ALA A 117 14.28 -0.55 -2.97
N ASN A 118 15.03 -0.73 -4.06
CA ASN A 118 15.45 0.35 -4.95
C ASN A 118 14.41 0.71 -6.01
N VAL A 119 13.30 -0.04 -6.13
CA VAL A 119 12.22 0.31 -7.04
C VAL A 119 11.30 1.35 -6.37
N PRO A 120 11.15 2.56 -6.95
CA PRO A 120 10.35 3.61 -6.35
C PRO A 120 8.85 3.32 -6.50
N THR A 121 8.14 3.32 -5.38
CA THR A 121 6.68 3.40 -5.33
C THR A 121 6.26 4.84 -5.02
N SER A 122 5.07 5.23 -5.44
CA SER A 122 4.49 6.58 -5.23
C SER A 122 4.50 7.05 -3.77
N ARG A 123 4.41 6.12 -2.81
CA ARG A 123 4.51 6.42 -1.36
C ARG A 123 5.86 6.09 -0.73
N ASN A 124 6.89 5.76 -1.51
CA ASN A 124 8.18 5.23 -1.03
C ASN A 124 8.02 4.05 -0.06
N ILE A 125 6.98 3.23 -0.28
CA ILE A 125 6.83 1.94 0.39
C ILE A 125 7.94 1.05 -0.17
N LYS A 126 8.83 0.62 0.72
CA LYS A 126 10.01 -0.22 0.45
C LYS A 126 9.75 -1.65 0.86
#